data_AF-A0A2A7MQ92-F1
#
_entry.id   AF-A0A2A7MQ92-F1
#
_cell.length_a   1.000
_cell.length_b   1.000
_cell.length_c   1.000
_cell.angle_alpha   90.00
_cell.angle_beta   90.00
_cell.angle_gamma   90.00
#
_symmetry.space_group_name_H-M   'P 1'
#
loop_
_entity.id
_entity.type
_entity.pdbx_description
1 polymer ?
#
loop_
_entity_poly.entity_id
_entity_poly.type
_entity_poly.pdbx_seq_one_letter_code
_entity_poly.pdbx_strand_id
1 'polypeptide(L)'
;MTDRPTPGRNPIARASGESRAIHLTLKADLYVEIATAPDSEFVNAWFIEVDLGTETISTLLKKCRDYEAYRRSGIEQADEGGFPLVAWSVTHSDPSKGQQRRLALQAAIERDRTLTPELFRIVAPDQLVSLLRVGGAS
;
A
#
# COMPACT_ATOMS: atom_id res chain seq x y z
N MET A 1 -60.63 15.16 -33.96
CA MET A 1 -59.63 16.23 -34.14
C MET A 1 -58.53 15.99 -33.11
N THR A 2 -57.84 14.84 -33.18
CA THR A 2 -56.53 14.62 -33.83
C THR A 2 -55.49 15.65 -33.43
N ASP A 3 -54.58 15.25 -32.54
CA ASP A 3 -53.17 15.37 -32.87
C ASP A 3 -52.34 14.27 -32.19
N ARG A 4 -51.49 13.59 -32.97
CA ARG A 4 -50.44 12.68 -32.52
C ARG A 4 -49.11 13.35 -32.88
N PRO A 5 -48.13 13.47 -31.98
CA PRO A 5 -46.76 13.73 -32.40
C PRO A 5 -46.02 12.42 -32.75
N THR A 6 -45.44 12.41 -33.94
CA THR A 6 -44.53 11.43 -34.55
C THR A 6 -43.15 11.33 -33.86
N PRO A 7 -42.37 10.25 -34.12
CA PRO A 7 -41.19 9.89 -33.33
C PRO A 7 -39.93 10.68 -33.74
N GLY A 8 -39.18 11.12 -32.72
CA GLY A 8 -37.86 11.74 -32.88
C GLY A 8 -36.73 10.71 -32.94
N ARG A 9 -35.82 10.95 -33.88
CA ARG A 9 -34.66 10.16 -34.32
C ARG A 9 -33.52 10.15 -33.26
N ASN A 10 -32.93 8.98 -33.04
CA ASN A 10 -31.73 8.69 -32.23
C ASN A 10 -30.49 9.46 -32.77
N PRO A 11 -29.55 9.98 -31.96
CA PRO A 11 -28.43 9.18 -31.43
C PRO A 11 -28.04 9.59 -29.99
N ILE A 12 -27.38 8.79 -29.17
CA ILE A 12 -25.92 8.67 -29.09
C ILE A 12 -25.65 7.41 -28.28
N ALA A 13 -24.96 6.46 -28.91
CA ALA A 13 -24.20 5.46 -28.18
C ALA A 13 -23.14 6.20 -27.34
N ARG A 14 -23.38 6.32 -26.04
CA ARG A 14 -22.29 6.33 -25.08
C ARG A 14 -22.24 4.92 -24.54
N ALA A 15 -21.41 4.10 -25.17
CA ALA A 15 -20.80 2.99 -24.46
C ALA A 15 -20.09 3.60 -23.26
N SER A 16 -20.76 3.56 -22.11
CA SER A 16 -20.11 3.68 -20.83
C SER A 16 -19.12 2.53 -20.81
N GLY A 17 -17.87 2.82 -21.17
CA GLY A 17 -16.77 1.99 -20.76
C GLY A 17 -16.86 1.98 -19.25
N GLU A 18 -17.49 0.95 -18.71
CA GLU A 18 -17.21 0.50 -17.36
C GLU A 18 -15.72 0.18 -17.39
N SER A 19 -14.90 1.20 -17.12
CA SER A 19 -13.57 1.01 -16.59
C SER A 19 -13.82 0.13 -15.38
N ARG A 20 -13.58 -1.16 -15.56
CA ARG A 20 -13.55 -2.13 -14.49
C ARG A 20 -12.40 -1.66 -13.61
N ALA A 21 -12.70 -0.73 -12.71
CA ALA A 21 -11.82 -0.37 -11.62
C ALA A 21 -11.72 -1.68 -10.85
N ILE A 22 -10.68 -2.43 -11.16
CA ILE A 22 -10.21 -3.53 -10.35
C ILE A 22 -10.06 -2.93 -8.96
N HIS A 23 -11.02 -3.21 -8.09
CA HIS A 23 -10.88 -2.93 -6.67
C HIS A 23 -9.69 -3.78 -6.23
N LEU A 24 -8.50 -3.18 -6.20
CA LEU A 24 -7.35 -3.77 -5.55
C LEU A 24 -7.68 -3.69 -4.06
N THR A 25 -8.34 -4.72 -3.53
CA THR A 25 -8.42 -4.87 -2.07
C THR A 25 -7.05 -5.32 -1.62
N LEU A 26 -6.24 -4.35 -1.17
CA LEU A 26 -4.97 -4.63 -0.55
C LEU A 26 -5.22 -5.14 0.87
N LYS A 27 -4.64 -6.29 1.21
CA LYS A 27 -4.77 -6.89 2.55
C LYS A 27 -3.39 -7.05 3.16
N ALA A 28 -3.04 -6.10 4.02
CA ALA A 28 -1.88 -6.22 4.89
C ALA A 28 -2.08 -7.35 5.91
N ASP A 29 -0.98 -7.89 6.44
CA ASP A 29 -1.05 -8.82 7.58
C ASP A 29 -1.59 -8.11 8.83
N LEU A 30 -1.24 -6.83 8.99
CA LEU A 30 -1.80 -5.97 10.03
C LEU A 30 -1.88 -4.50 9.57
N TYR A 31 -2.91 -3.80 10.01
CA TYR A 31 -3.04 -2.35 9.92
C TYR A 31 -3.00 -1.75 11.32
N VAL A 32 -2.25 -0.68 11.51
CA VAL A 32 -2.04 -0.04 12.81
C VAL A 32 -2.10 1.47 12.69
N GLU A 33 -2.85 2.13 13.58
CA GLU A 33 -2.83 3.57 13.80
C GLU A 33 -2.31 3.87 15.20
N ILE A 34 -1.35 4.80 15.31
CA ILE A 34 -0.76 5.20 16.58
C ILE A 34 -0.88 6.70 16.73
N ALA A 35 -1.59 7.14 17.77
CA ALA A 35 -1.64 8.54 18.15
C ALA A 35 -0.24 9.05 18.53
N THR A 36 0.14 10.20 17.99
CA THR A 36 1.44 10.82 18.23
C THR A 36 1.61 11.35 19.66
N ALA A 37 0.51 11.59 20.37
CA ALA A 37 0.43 11.91 21.79
C ALA A 37 -0.98 11.53 22.33
N PRO A 38 -1.19 11.40 23.65
CA PRO A 38 -2.47 11.00 24.24
C PRO A 38 -3.70 11.83 23.80
N ASP A 39 -3.49 13.08 23.39
CA ASP A 39 -4.54 14.03 22.97
C ASP A 39 -4.32 14.54 21.52
N SER A 40 -3.51 13.84 20.71
CA SER A 40 -3.22 14.28 19.34
C SER A 40 -4.30 13.85 18.38
N GLU A 41 -4.75 14.78 17.53
CA GLU A 41 -5.61 14.49 16.38
C GLU A 41 -4.83 13.80 15.24
N PHE A 42 -3.49 13.76 15.32
CA PHE A 42 -2.63 13.14 14.32
C PHE A 42 -2.23 11.72 14.71
N VAL A 43 -2.52 10.77 13.81
CA VAL A 43 -2.11 9.38 13.90
C VAL A 43 -1.03 9.05 12.86
N ASN A 44 -0.09 8.20 13.23
CA ASN A 44 0.77 7.51 12.28
C ASN A 44 0.12 6.19 11.89
N ALA A 45 -0.29 6.07 10.63
CA ALA A 45 -0.85 4.85 10.07
C ALA A 45 0.24 3.98 9.42
N TRP A 46 0.15 2.68 9.63
CA TRP A 46 1.08 1.69 9.09
C TRP A 46 0.36 0.46 8.56
N PHE A 47 0.74 0.03 7.35
CA PHE A 47 0.59 -1.34 6.92
C PHE A 47 1.80 -2.16 7.38
N ILE A 48 1.57 -3.34 7.91
CA ILE A 48 2.63 -4.24 8.36
C ILE A 48 2.52 -5.55 7.60
N GLU A 49 3.65 -5.98 7.05
CA GLU A 49 3.83 -7.26 6.38
C GLU A 49 4.90 -8.08 7.13
N VAL A 50 4.65 -9.37 7.31
CA VAL A 50 5.58 -10.29 7.97
C VAL A 50 6.17 -11.24 6.95
N ASP A 51 7.50 -11.20 6.80
CA ASP A 51 8.23 -12.16 6.01
C ASP A 51 9.03 -13.10 6.92
N LEU A 52 8.70 -14.39 6.87
CA LEU A 52 9.37 -15.44 7.63
C LEU A 52 10.52 -16.12 6.85
N GLY A 53 10.93 -15.53 5.72
CA GLY A 53 11.95 -16.09 4.83
C GLY A 53 11.48 -17.18 3.87
N THR A 54 10.17 -17.41 3.76
CA THR A 54 9.59 -18.47 2.91
C THR A 54 9.31 -18.00 1.47
N GLU A 55 9.07 -16.71 1.27
CA GLU A 55 8.81 -16.14 -0.06
C GLU A 55 10.13 -15.79 -0.79
N THR A 56 10.07 -15.46 -2.07
CA THR A 56 11.24 -14.93 -2.80
C THR A 56 11.28 -13.40 -2.72
N ILE A 57 12.45 -12.78 -2.90
CA ILE A 57 12.55 -11.31 -3.00
C ILE A 57 11.67 -10.76 -4.14
N SER A 58 11.53 -11.51 -5.25
CA SER A 58 10.65 -11.09 -6.35
C SER A 58 9.17 -11.05 -5.94
N THR A 59 8.74 -12.01 -5.11
CA THR A 59 7.39 -12.02 -4.54
C THR A 59 7.15 -10.83 -3.62
N LEU A 60 8.10 -10.54 -2.73
CA LEU A 60 8.02 -9.36 -1.85
C LEU A 60 7.99 -8.05 -2.65
N LEU A 61 8.80 -7.96 -3.70
CA LEU A 61 8.84 -6.78 -4.58
C LEU A 61 7.52 -6.61 -5.36
N LYS A 62 6.86 -7.71 -5.75
CA LYS A 62 5.51 -7.64 -6.32
C LYS A 62 4.53 -7.02 -5.33
N LYS A 63 4.52 -7.46 -4.07
CA LYS A 63 3.69 -6.86 -3.02
C LYS A 63 3.98 -5.36 -2.85
N CYS A 64 5.26 -4.96 -2.84
CA CYS A 64 5.63 -3.54 -2.78
C CYS A 64 5.01 -2.73 -3.92
N ARG A 65 4.98 -3.28 -5.14
CA ARG A 65 4.32 -2.62 -6.30
C ARG A 65 2.81 -2.59 -6.15
N ASP A 66 2.21 -3.61 -5.55
CA ASP A 66 0.77 -3.63 -5.26
C ASP A 66 0.42 -2.50 -4.25
N TYR A 67 1.24 -2.28 -3.21
CA TYR A 67 1.11 -1.12 -2.30
C TYR A 67 1.24 0.22 -3.02
N GLU A 68 2.25 0.39 -3.89
CA GLU A 68 2.45 1.64 -4.63
C GLU A 68 1.30 1.90 -5.62
N ALA A 69 0.80 0.87 -6.30
CA ALA A 69 -0.37 0.96 -7.17
C ALA A 69 -1.62 1.36 -6.38
N TYR A 70 -1.82 0.75 -5.22
CA TYR A 70 -2.93 1.08 -4.32
C TYR A 70 -2.83 2.53 -3.81
N ARG A 71 -1.65 2.98 -3.35
CA ARG A 71 -1.40 4.39 -2.99
C ARG A 71 -1.74 5.36 -4.11
N ARG A 72 -1.36 5.04 -5.35
CA ARG A 72 -1.64 5.87 -6.54
C ARG A 72 -3.10 5.85 -6.97
N SER A 73 -3.86 4.82 -6.60
CA SER A 73 -5.29 4.74 -6.91
C SER A 73 -6.12 5.76 -6.12
N GLY A 74 -5.58 6.32 -5.03
CA GLY A 74 -6.21 7.36 -4.24
C GLY A 74 -7.38 6.87 -3.37
N ILE A 75 -7.58 5.56 -3.24
CA ILE A 75 -8.69 4.95 -2.49
C ILE A 75 -8.68 5.35 -1.00
N GLU A 76 -7.50 5.67 -0.43
CA GLU A 76 -7.33 6.07 0.99
C GLU A 76 -7.02 7.56 1.21
N GLN A 77 -6.95 8.40 0.17
CA GLN A 77 -6.64 9.84 0.34
C GLN A 77 -7.83 10.67 0.87
N ALA A 78 -8.92 10.03 1.28
CA ALA A 78 -10.11 10.69 1.79
C ALA A 78 -10.06 10.98 3.29
N ASP A 79 -9.19 10.32 4.04
CA ASP A 79 -9.04 10.51 5.49
C ASP A 79 -7.80 11.37 5.79
N GLU A 80 -7.96 12.32 6.71
CA GLU A 80 -7.12 13.49 6.98
C GLU A 80 -5.64 13.18 7.36
N GLY A 81 -5.24 11.91 7.45
CA GLY A 81 -3.91 11.42 7.87
C GLY A 81 -2.94 11.02 6.75
N GLY A 82 -3.34 11.05 5.48
CA GLY A 82 -2.51 10.63 4.35
C GLY A 82 -2.33 9.11 4.24
N PHE A 83 -1.57 8.65 3.23
CA PHE A 83 -1.41 7.21 2.98
C PHE A 83 -0.47 6.55 4.02
N PRO A 84 -0.83 5.40 4.61
CA PRO A 84 0.00 4.69 5.58
C PRO A 84 1.37 4.26 5.02
N LEU A 85 2.41 4.30 5.85
CA LEU A 85 3.71 3.70 5.48
C LEU A 85 3.64 2.16 5.54
N VAL A 86 4.54 1.48 4.84
CA VAL A 86 4.61 0.02 4.79
C VAL A 86 5.84 -0.48 5.55
N ALA A 87 5.62 -1.17 6.68
CA ALA A 87 6.66 -1.81 7.47
C ALA A 87 6.76 -3.30 7.14
N TRP A 88 7.91 -3.72 6.64
CA TRP A 88 8.29 -5.13 6.48
C TRP A 88 9.03 -5.62 7.72
N SER A 89 8.41 -6.53 8.47
CA SER A 89 9.05 -7.30 9.53
C SER A 89 9.65 -8.57 8.93
N VAL A 90 10.96 -8.56 8.70
CA VAL A 90 11.64 -9.64 7.97
C VAL A 90 12.51 -10.44 8.92
N THR A 91 12.28 -11.75 8.97
CA THR A 91 13.03 -12.69 9.80
C THR A 91 13.37 -13.98 9.04
N HIS A 92 14.25 -14.77 9.63
CA HIS A 92 14.60 -16.11 9.19
C HIS A 92 15.07 -16.91 10.40
N SER A 93 14.96 -18.24 10.36
CA SER A 93 15.52 -19.14 11.38
C SER A 93 17.04 -19.02 11.56
N ASP A 94 17.72 -18.36 10.62
CA ASP A 94 19.16 -18.08 10.63
C ASP A 94 19.28 -16.54 10.60
N PRO A 95 19.72 -15.91 11.70
CA PRO A 95 19.78 -14.45 11.81
C PRO A 95 20.58 -13.78 10.69
N SER A 96 21.66 -14.41 10.21
CA SER A 96 22.50 -13.88 9.13
C SER A 96 21.74 -13.84 7.81
N LYS A 97 20.94 -14.88 7.53
CA LYS A 97 20.06 -14.89 6.35
C LYS A 97 18.95 -13.85 6.46
N GLY A 98 18.39 -13.66 7.66
CA GLY A 98 17.43 -12.59 7.92
C GLY A 98 18.01 -11.21 7.59
N GLN A 99 19.25 -10.93 8.03
CA GLN A 99 19.94 -9.68 7.73
C GLN A 99 20.20 -9.51 6.23
N GLN A 100 20.74 -10.54 5.56
CA GLN A 100 21.00 -10.51 4.12
C GLN A 100 19.71 -10.28 3.33
N ARG A 101 18.61 -10.89 3.77
CA ARG A 101 17.30 -10.74 3.14
C ARG A 101 16.74 -9.33 3.27
N ARG A 102 16.88 -8.69 4.44
CA ARG A 102 16.52 -7.27 4.64
C ARG A 102 17.30 -6.36 3.70
N LEU A 103 18.62 -6.54 3.61
CA LEU A 103 19.48 -5.78 2.70
C LEU A 103 19.11 -6.01 1.24
N ALA A 104 18.83 -7.25 0.85
CA ALA A 104 18.45 -7.61 -0.51
C ALA A 104 17.11 -6.99 -0.91
N LEU A 105 16.12 -7.00 0.00
CA LEU A 105 14.83 -6.36 -0.24
C LEU A 105 14.98 -4.83 -0.35
N GLN A 106 15.73 -4.21 0.56
CA GLN A 106 16.02 -2.77 0.52
C GLN A 106 16.65 -2.37 -0.82
N ALA A 107 17.72 -3.06 -1.23
CA ALA A 107 18.40 -2.79 -2.48
C ALA A 107 17.52 -3.08 -3.72
N ALA A 108 16.59 -4.03 -3.64
CA ALA A 108 15.65 -4.31 -4.72
C ALA A 108 14.61 -3.18 -4.87
N ILE A 109 14.11 -2.64 -3.75
CA ILE A 109 13.20 -1.49 -3.74
C ILE A 109 13.89 -0.24 -4.30
N GLU A 110 15.10 0.08 -3.83
CA GLU A 110 15.87 1.24 -4.30
C GLU A 110 16.18 1.22 -5.80
N ARG A 111 16.36 0.03 -6.38
CA ARG A 111 16.63 -0.15 -7.81
C ARG A 111 15.37 -0.07 -8.67
N ASP A 112 14.19 -0.30 -8.09
CA ASP A 112 12.93 -0.31 -8.81
C ASP A 112 12.39 1.11 -8.97
N ARG A 113 12.55 1.67 -10.17
CA ARG A 113 12.09 3.03 -10.51
C ARG A 113 10.58 3.24 -10.42
N THR A 114 9.80 2.17 -10.30
CA THR A 114 8.35 2.27 -10.14
C THR A 114 7.93 2.47 -8.69
N LEU A 115 8.82 2.23 -7.73
CA LEU A 115 8.57 2.34 -6.30
C LEU A 115 9.09 3.68 -5.74
N THR A 116 8.45 4.16 -4.68
CA THR A 116 8.95 5.24 -3.83
C THR A 116 9.60 4.60 -2.61
N PRO A 117 10.95 4.54 -2.50
CA PRO A 117 11.61 3.84 -1.40
C PRO A 117 11.19 4.34 -0.01
N GLU A 118 10.88 5.63 0.11
CA GLU A 118 10.46 6.29 1.34
C GLU A 118 9.10 5.79 1.87
N LEU A 119 8.31 5.09 1.04
CA LEU A 119 7.07 4.43 1.47
C LEU A 119 7.35 3.19 2.35
N PHE A 120 8.53 2.59 2.22
CA PHE A 120 8.85 1.30 2.82
C PHE A 120 9.85 1.43 3.97
N ARG A 121 9.65 0.65 5.02
CA ARG A 121 10.61 0.46 6.11
C ARG A 121 10.83 -1.03 6.30
N ILE A 122 12.09 -1.47 6.30
CA ILE A 122 12.44 -2.89 6.41
C ILE A 122 13.22 -3.08 7.71
N VAL A 123 12.67 -3.86 8.63
CA VAL A 123 13.21 -4.01 9.98
C VAL A 123 13.21 -5.47 10.43
N ALA A 124 14.02 -5.77 11.44
CA ALA A 124 13.89 -7.03 12.17
C ALA A 124 12.68 -6.97 13.13
N PRO A 125 12.10 -8.12 13.54
CA PRO A 125 10.91 -8.13 14.40
C PRO A 125 11.06 -7.35 15.72
N ASP A 126 12.23 -7.41 16.34
CA ASP A 126 12.56 -6.72 17.59
C ASP A 126 12.66 -5.19 17.45
N GLN A 127 12.80 -4.69 16.22
CA GLN A 127 12.89 -3.26 15.91
C GLN A 127 11.53 -2.64 15.54
N LEU A 128 10.50 -3.47 15.28
CA LEU A 128 9.21 -3.02 14.76
C LEU A 128 8.51 -2.05 15.71
N VAL A 129 8.42 -2.37 17.00
CA VAL A 129 7.74 -1.49 17.98
C VAL A 129 8.44 -0.14 18.08
N SER A 130 9.77 -0.11 18.03
CA SER A 130 10.54 1.13 18.05
C SER A 130 10.27 1.97 16.80
N LEU A 131 10.23 1.36 15.62
CA LEU A 131 9.88 2.03 14.36
C LEU A 131 8.50 2.69 14.45
N LEU A 132 7.50 1.92 14.89
CA LEU A 132 6.11 2.37 14.97
C LEU A 132 5.95 3.58 15.90
N ARG A 133 6.75 3.69 16.97
CA ARG A 133 6.75 4.80 17.92
C ARG A 133 7.39 6.09 17.37
N VAL A 134 8.44 5.96 16.57
CA VAL A 134 9.14 7.12 15.98
C VAL A 134 8.31 7.74 14.86
N GLY A 135 7.49 6.93 14.17
CA GLY A 135 6.71 7.37 13.02
C GLY A 135 7.53 7.39 11.73
N GLY A 136 6.97 8.00 10.68
CA GLY A 136 7.58 8.01 9.34
C GLY A 136 8.81 8.89 9.16
N ALA A 137 9.11 9.75 10.14
CA ALA A 137 10.27 10.63 10.14
C ALA A 137 11.54 9.86 10.49
N SER A 138 12.29 9.43 9.48
CA SER A 138 13.69 8.99 9.58
C SER A 138 14.39 9.26 8.27
#